data_AF-A0A2N6J6V0-F1
#
_entry.id   AF-A0A2N6J6V0-F1
#
_cell.length_a   1.000
_cell.length_b   1.000
_cell.length_c   1.000
_cell.angle_alpha   90.00
_cell.angle_beta   90.00
_cell.angle_gamma   90.00
#
_symmetry.space_group_name_H-M   'P 1'
#
loop_
_entity.id
_entity.type
_entity.pdbx_description
1 polymer ?
#
loop_
_entity_poly.entity_id
_entity_poly.type
_entity_poly.pdbx_seq_one_letter_code
_entity_poly.pdbx_strand_id
1 'polypeptide(L)'
;MVASPAAPSLPDVVLDTCLSVDRIGHGQVGVDPIAGRVQMLEQGPLSPYRLYLPDGDNSRWRIGYASGNPGAGDYLFVNSHRGYIDRAIALGAETASTVQRPQEASFALLSHLGQRYLCLMELRGERGGRQLRAVFVGRIPFGMGGDLHLYYKLATPPPATTDPAR
;
A
#
# COMPACT_ATOMS: atom_id res chain seq x y z
N MET A 1 25.44 -5.16 -22.11
CA MET A 1 24.52 -5.44 -21.00
C MET A 1 24.11 -4.11 -20.41
N VAL A 2 22.88 -3.67 -20.66
CA VAL A 2 22.35 -2.42 -20.11
C VAL A 2 21.95 -2.73 -18.68
N ALA A 3 22.61 -2.10 -17.70
CA ALA A 3 22.21 -2.20 -16.30
C ALA A 3 20.79 -1.64 -16.19
N SER A 4 19.84 -2.48 -15.82
CA SER A 4 18.51 -2.02 -15.41
C SER A 4 18.69 -0.94 -14.34
N PRO A 5 17.98 0.20 -14.44
CA PRO A 5 18.03 1.19 -13.37
C PRO A 5 17.65 0.49 -12.08
N ALA A 6 18.54 0.55 -11.09
CA ALA A 6 18.25 0.04 -9.75
C ALA A 6 16.93 0.68 -9.32
N ALA A 7 15.95 -0.16 -8.97
CA ALA A 7 14.70 0.33 -8.42
C ALA A 7 15.01 1.30 -7.27
N PRO A 8 14.31 2.45 -7.19
CA PRO A 8 14.53 3.42 -6.11
C PRO A 8 14.49 2.70 -4.75
N SER A 9 15.42 2.98 -3.85
CA SER A 9 15.36 2.37 -2.52
C SER A 9 14.16 2.92 -1.75
N LEU A 10 13.37 2.03 -1.13
CA LEU A 10 12.32 2.42 -0.20
C LEU A 10 12.94 2.59 1.20
N PRO A 11 12.72 3.72 1.90
CA PRO A 11 13.20 3.86 3.28
C PRO A 11 12.55 2.83 4.21
N ASP A 12 13.36 2.10 4.99
CA ASP A 12 12.88 1.06 5.90
C ASP A 12 11.84 1.58 6.90
N VAL A 13 12.02 2.80 7.40
CA VAL A 13 11.07 3.44 8.32
C VAL A 13 9.66 3.62 7.71
N VAL A 14 9.56 3.86 6.39
CA VAL A 14 8.27 3.97 5.69
C VAL A 14 7.61 2.60 5.57
N LEU A 15 8.40 1.57 5.30
CA LEU A 15 7.94 0.19 5.20
C LEU A 15 7.44 -0.35 6.54
N ASP A 16 8.21 -0.12 7.60
CA ASP A 16 7.84 -0.53 8.97
C ASP A 16 6.62 0.24 9.46
N THR A 17 6.52 1.54 9.16
CA THR A 17 5.30 2.33 9.44
C THR A 17 4.09 1.75 8.70
N CYS A 18 4.24 1.33 7.43
CA CYS A 18 3.15 0.73 6.69
C CYS A 18 2.73 -0.64 7.26
N LEU A 19 3.68 -1.46 7.71
CA LEU A 19 3.41 -2.73 8.39
C LEU A 19 2.59 -2.55 9.67
N SER A 20 2.71 -1.41 10.35
CA SER A 20 2.01 -1.09 11.59
C SER A 20 1.02 0.08 11.43
N VAL A 21 0.50 0.35 10.23
CA VAL A 21 -0.27 1.57 9.92
C VAL A 21 -1.59 1.71 10.71
N ASP A 22 -2.18 0.59 11.11
CA ASP A 22 -3.37 0.48 11.97
C ASP A 22 -3.04 0.60 13.47
N ARG A 23 -1.76 0.57 13.83
CA ARG A 23 -1.28 0.76 15.20
C ARG A 23 -0.85 2.21 15.34
N ILE A 24 -1.56 2.96 16.17
CA ILE A 24 -1.23 4.35 16.46
C ILE A 24 0.19 4.39 17.06
N GLY A 25 1.12 4.96 16.29
CA GLY A 25 2.49 5.20 16.73
C GLY A 25 2.91 6.61 16.32
N HIS A 26 3.49 7.36 17.25
CA HIS A 26 4.16 8.62 16.93
C HIS A 26 5.54 8.28 16.36
N GLY A 27 5.85 8.76 15.16
CA GLY A 27 7.12 8.47 14.49
C GLY A 27 7.59 9.59 13.55
N GLN A 28 8.78 9.41 12.98
CA GLN A 28 9.37 10.33 11.99
C GLN A 28 8.66 10.33 10.63
N VAL A 29 7.68 9.45 10.46
CA VAL A 29 6.84 9.34 9.26
C VAL A 29 5.47 9.90 9.61
N GLY A 30 5.03 10.93 8.88
CA GLY A 30 3.66 11.43 9.02
C GLY A 30 2.69 10.43 8.41
N VAL A 31 1.70 9.99 9.19
CA VAL A 31 0.65 9.05 8.76
C VAL A 31 -0.66 9.80 8.65
N ASP A 32 -1.22 9.83 7.44
CA ASP A 32 -2.57 10.32 7.15
C ASP A 32 -3.44 9.10 6.79
N PRO A 33 -4.10 8.48 7.80
CA PRO A 33 -4.91 7.28 7.57
C PRO A 33 -6.10 7.65 6.70
N ILE A 34 -6.38 6.84 5.68
CA ILE A 34 -7.56 7.04 4.87
C ILE A 34 -8.73 6.41 5.60
N ALA A 35 -9.49 7.27 6.28
CA ALA A 35 -10.66 6.87 7.03
C ALA A 35 -11.68 6.17 6.13
N GLY A 36 -12.46 5.28 6.74
CA GLY A 36 -13.59 4.64 6.07
C GLY A 36 -13.46 3.15 5.89
N ARG A 37 -14.59 2.48 5.66
CA ARG A 37 -14.62 1.08 5.25
C ARG A 37 -14.33 1.04 3.75
N VAL A 38 -13.47 0.14 3.34
CA VAL A 38 -13.23 -0.08 1.91
C VAL A 38 -14.45 -0.75 1.32
N GLN A 39 -15.18 -0.04 0.47
CA GLN A 39 -16.37 -0.55 -0.21
C GLN A 39 -16.06 -0.78 -1.69
N MET A 40 -16.75 -1.76 -2.28
CA MET A 40 -16.77 -1.91 -3.74
C MET A 40 -17.67 -0.82 -4.30
N LEU A 41 -17.08 0.19 -4.94
CA LEU A 41 -17.78 1.43 -5.28
C LEU A 41 -18.20 1.48 -6.75
N GLU A 42 -17.40 0.91 -7.64
CA GLU A 42 -17.69 0.94 -9.07
C GLU A 42 -17.45 -0.44 -9.71
N GLN A 43 -18.53 -0.97 -10.32
CA GLN A 43 -18.49 -1.91 -11.43
C GLN A 43 -19.26 -1.25 -12.58
N GLY A 44 -18.61 -0.31 -13.27
CA GLY A 44 -19.23 0.39 -14.39
C GLY A 44 -19.26 -0.51 -15.65
N PRO A 45 -20.28 -0.38 -16.53
CA PRO A 45 -20.38 -1.17 -17.77
C PRO A 45 -19.20 -0.96 -18.75
N LEU A 46 -18.38 0.06 -18.52
CA LEU A 46 -17.21 0.42 -19.34
C LEU A 46 -15.86 0.06 -18.68
N SER A 47 -15.86 -0.46 -17.45
CA SER A 47 -14.64 -0.84 -16.74
C SER A 47 -14.61 -2.35 -16.51
N PRO A 48 -13.58 -3.07 -17.00
CA PRO A 48 -13.41 -4.49 -16.69
C PRO A 48 -12.97 -4.73 -15.23
N TYR A 49 -12.80 -3.65 -14.44
CA TYR A 49 -12.35 -3.72 -13.05
C TYR A 49 -13.49 -3.48 -12.06
N ARG A 50 -13.46 -4.24 -10.96
CA ARG A 50 -14.11 -3.89 -9.70
C ARG A 50 -13.19 -2.94 -8.95
N LEU A 51 -13.69 -1.74 -8.63
CA LEU A 51 -12.95 -0.74 -7.88
C LEU A 51 -13.37 -0.75 -6.40
N TYR A 52 -12.36 -0.86 -5.54
CA TYR A 52 -12.49 -0.83 -4.10
C TYR A 52 -11.87 0.46 -3.58
N LEU A 53 -12.67 1.31 -2.95
CA LEU A 53 -12.24 2.59 -2.39
C LEU A 53 -12.71 2.70 -0.94
N PRO A 54 -11.90 3.31 -0.06
CA PRO A 54 -12.40 3.79 1.23
C PRO A 54 -13.59 4.73 1.03
N ASP A 55 -14.64 4.58 1.84
CA ASP A 55 -15.84 5.42 1.82
C ASP A 55 -15.66 6.78 2.54
N GLY A 56 -14.51 7.01 3.16
CA GLY A 56 -14.19 8.29 3.78
C GLY A 56 -13.90 9.37 2.75
N ASP A 57 -14.29 10.60 3.10
CA ASP A 57 -14.07 11.77 2.27
C ASP A 57 -12.58 12.15 2.25
N ASN A 58 -11.86 11.68 1.24
CA ASN A 58 -10.51 12.15 0.91
C ASN A 58 -10.55 12.96 -0.39
N SER A 59 -11.18 14.14 -0.32
CA SER A 59 -11.34 15.06 -1.45
C SER A 59 -10.03 15.43 -2.19
N ARG A 60 -8.87 15.18 -1.58
CA ARG A 60 -7.55 15.45 -2.15
C ARG A 60 -6.92 14.25 -2.87
N TRP A 61 -7.24 13.02 -2.46
CA TRP A 61 -6.60 11.81 -2.98
C TRP A 61 -7.61 10.69 -3.20
N ARG A 62 -7.87 10.37 -4.47
CA ARG A 62 -8.66 9.21 -4.85
C ARG A 62 -7.77 7.97 -4.82
N ILE A 63 -7.84 7.21 -3.74
CA ILE A 63 -6.98 6.05 -3.49
C ILE A 63 -7.82 4.78 -3.47
N GLY A 64 -7.28 3.69 -4.00
CA GLY A 64 -7.96 2.41 -3.95
C GLY A 64 -7.24 1.28 -4.66
N TYR A 65 -8.00 0.21 -4.84
CA TYR A 65 -7.57 -1.03 -5.46
C TYR A 65 -8.51 -1.41 -6.60
N ALA A 66 -7.95 -1.85 -7.72
CA ALA A 66 -8.68 -2.31 -8.89
C ALA A 66 -8.39 -3.79 -9.11
N SER A 67 -9.43 -4.61 -9.22
CA SER A 67 -9.28 -6.06 -9.42
C SER A 67 -10.27 -6.65 -10.40
N GLY A 68 -9.90 -7.80 -10.96
CA GLY A 68 -10.81 -8.66 -11.71
C GLY A 68 -10.74 -8.50 -13.23
N ASN A 69 -9.71 -7.82 -13.75
CA ASN A 69 -9.41 -7.81 -15.19
C ASN A 69 -8.27 -8.81 -15.50
N PRO A 70 -8.58 -9.99 -16.08
CA PRO A 70 -7.58 -11.03 -16.34
C PRO A 70 -6.49 -10.61 -17.33
N GLY A 71 -6.75 -9.64 -18.20
CA GLY A 71 -5.84 -9.25 -19.28
C GLY A 71 -4.84 -8.14 -18.94
N ALA A 72 -5.04 -7.43 -17.83
CA ALA A 72 -4.22 -6.27 -17.47
C ALA A 72 -3.72 -6.27 -16.02
N GLY A 73 -4.15 -7.24 -15.20
CA GLY A 73 -3.67 -7.40 -13.83
C GLY A 73 -4.29 -6.41 -12.84
N ASP A 74 -4.21 -6.78 -11.57
CA ASP A 74 -4.73 -5.99 -10.46
C ASP A 74 -3.74 -4.88 -10.08
N TYR A 75 -4.25 -3.71 -9.69
CA TYR A 75 -3.40 -2.55 -9.39
C TYR A 75 -3.93 -1.71 -8.23
N LEU A 76 -3.01 -1.02 -7.57
CA LEU A 76 -3.31 0.09 -6.66
C LEU A 76 -3.28 1.39 -7.44
N PHE A 77 -4.13 2.34 -7.04
CA PHE A 77 -4.14 3.65 -7.64
C PHE A 77 -4.15 4.77 -6.61
N VAL A 78 -3.55 5.88 -7.02
CA VAL A 78 -3.65 7.19 -6.35
C VAL A 78 -3.91 8.21 -7.44
N ASN A 79 -5.10 8.79 -7.45
CA ASN A 79 -5.58 9.65 -8.54
C ASN A 79 -5.41 8.94 -9.90
N SER A 80 -4.61 9.51 -10.81
CA SER A 80 -4.31 8.93 -12.12
C SER A 80 -3.19 7.89 -12.10
N HIS A 81 -2.42 7.79 -11.01
CA HIS A 81 -1.25 6.91 -10.93
C HIS A 81 -1.68 5.48 -10.67
N ARG A 82 -1.10 4.53 -11.40
CA ARG A 82 -1.37 3.10 -11.26
C ARG A 82 -0.09 2.36 -10.94
N GLY A 83 -0.17 1.46 -9.97
CA GLY A 83 0.88 0.55 -9.58
C GLY A 83 0.37 -0.88 -9.66
N TYR A 84 0.86 -1.63 -10.63
CA TYR A 84 0.42 -3.00 -10.87
C TYR A 84 1.06 -3.97 -9.88
N ILE A 85 0.25 -4.84 -9.28
CA ILE A 85 0.68 -5.75 -8.21
C ILE A 85 1.68 -6.79 -8.70
N ASP A 86 1.46 -7.33 -9.90
CA ASP A 86 2.34 -8.30 -10.55
C ASP A 86 3.73 -7.73 -10.89
N ARG A 87 3.88 -6.40 -10.88
CA ARG A 87 5.14 -5.68 -11.10
C ARG A 87 5.76 -5.13 -9.82
N ALA A 88 5.18 -5.44 -8.65
CA ALA A 88 5.70 -4.94 -7.38
C ALA A 88 7.07 -5.56 -7.07
N ILE A 89 7.99 -4.72 -6.58
CA ILE A 89 9.34 -5.12 -6.21
C ILE A 89 9.29 -5.81 -4.85
N ALA A 90 9.61 -7.09 -4.80
CA ALA A 90 9.64 -7.87 -3.57
C ALA A 90 10.83 -7.45 -2.69
N LEU A 91 10.56 -7.14 -1.41
CA LEU A 91 11.54 -6.81 -0.38
C LEU A 91 11.82 -7.99 0.57
N GLY A 92 11.39 -9.19 0.20
CA GLY A 92 11.51 -10.43 0.98
C GLY A 92 11.56 -11.66 0.07
N ALA A 93 11.42 -12.85 0.65
CA ALA A 93 11.44 -14.10 -0.11
C ALA A 93 10.15 -14.31 -0.92
N GLU A 94 9.06 -13.68 -0.48
CA GLU A 94 7.74 -13.83 -1.05
C GLU A 94 7.47 -12.80 -2.15
N THR A 95 6.96 -13.27 -3.28
CA THR A 95 6.50 -12.41 -4.38
C THR A 95 5.14 -11.81 -4.07
N ALA A 96 4.87 -10.62 -4.61
CA ALA A 96 3.56 -10.00 -4.49
C ALA A 96 2.46 -10.90 -5.04
N SER A 97 1.36 -11.00 -4.28
CA SER A 97 0.12 -11.65 -4.69
C SER A 97 -1.02 -10.63 -4.71
N THR A 98 -2.13 -10.97 -5.35
CA THR A 98 -3.35 -10.15 -5.26
C THR A 98 -3.75 -9.88 -3.80
N VAL A 99 -4.42 -8.75 -3.59
CA VAL A 99 -5.07 -8.42 -2.31
C VAL A 99 -6.24 -9.39 -2.14
N GLN A 100 -6.25 -10.19 -1.07
CA GLN A 100 -7.21 -11.27 -0.87
C GLN A 100 -8.57 -10.80 -0.38
N ARG A 101 -8.57 -9.79 0.48
CA ARG A 101 -9.72 -9.18 1.14
C ARG A 101 -9.57 -7.65 1.09
N PRO A 102 -9.77 -7.04 -0.09
CA PRO A 102 -9.61 -5.60 -0.24
C PRO A 102 -10.45 -4.76 0.72
N GLN A 103 -11.61 -5.28 1.15
CA GLN A 103 -12.51 -4.63 2.11
C GLN A 103 -11.96 -4.57 3.54
N GLU A 104 -11.00 -5.44 3.88
CA GLU A 104 -10.33 -5.51 5.19
C GLU A 104 -8.95 -4.82 5.14
N ALA A 105 -8.56 -4.25 3.99
CA ALA A 105 -7.28 -3.57 3.84
C ALA A 105 -7.32 -2.15 4.43
N SER A 106 -6.23 -1.77 5.10
CA SER A 106 -6.02 -0.41 5.59
C SER A 106 -5.22 0.39 4.57
N PHE A 107 -5.73 1.57 4.21
CA PHE A 107 -5.03 2.51 3.33
C PHE A 107 -4.53 3.71 4.12
N ALA A 108 -3.34 4.19 3.80
CA ALA A 108 -2.82 5.44 4.35
C ALA A 108 -1.93 6.16 3.34
N LEU A 109 -1.82 7.47 3.53
CA LEU A 109 -0.75 8.27 2.96
C LEU A 109 0.36 8.43 3.99
N LEU A 110 1.57 8.06 3.60
CA LEU A 110 2.76 8.25 4.41
C LEU A 110 3.57 9.40 3.86
N SER A 111 4.19 10.17 4.75
CA SER A 111 5.08 11.27 4.38
C SER A 111 6.40 11.16 5.12
N HIS A 112 7.51 11.24 4.37
CA HIS A 112 8.85 11.14 4.94
C HIS A 112 9.81 11.98 4.10
N LEU A 113 10.52 12.91 4.73
CA LEU A 113 11.53 13.78 4.09
C LEU A 113 11.03 14.44 2.79
N GLY A 114 9.80 14.98 2.82
CA GLY A 114 9.17 15.66 1.69
C GLY A 114 8.62 14.73 0.59
N GLN A 115 8.81 13.41 0.70
CA GLN A 115 8.24 12.42 -0.19
C GLN A 115 6.89 11.92 0.35
N ARG A 116 6.00 11.51 -0.56
CA ARG A 116 4.72 10.89 -0.22
C ARG A 116 4.65 9.47 -0.75
N TYR A 117 4.01 8.61 0.03
CA TYR A 117 3.86 7.21 -0.29
C TYR A 117 2.42 6.77 -0.06
N LEU A 118 1.92 5.94 -0.97
CA LEU A 118 0.76 5.11 -0.72
C LEU A 118 1.18 3.93 0.16
N CYS A 119 0.42 3.65 1.20
CA CYS A 119 0.48 2.41 1.95
C CYS A 119 -0.86 1.67 1.82
N LEU A 120 -0.79 0.39 1.45
CA LEU A 120 -1.86 -0.58 1.65
C LEU A 120 -1.33 -1.68 2.57
N MET A 121 -2.09 -2.01 3.61
CA MET A 121 -1.80 -3.13 4.51
C MET A 121 -3.00 -4.07 4.57
N GLU A 122 -2.75 -5.36 4.39
CA GLU A 122 -3.74 -6.43 4.51
C GLU A 122 -3.27 -7.48 5.52
N LEU A 123 -4.19 -7.94 6.38
CA LEU A 123 -3.94 -9.10 7.25
C LEU A 123 -4.00 -10.41 6.45
N ARG A 124 -2.97 -11.25 6.60
CA ARG A 124 -2.81 -12.52 5.87
C ARG A 124 -2.94 -13.77 6.74
N GLY A 125 -3.23 -13.59 8.03
CA GLY A 125 -3.30 -14.67 9.02
C GLY A 125 -2.26 -14.48 10.13
N GLU A 126 -1.72 -15.58 10.64
CA GLU A 126 -0.75 -15.58 11.73
C GLU A 126 0.47 -16.47 11.43
N ARG A 127 1.64 -16.06 11.93
CA ARG A 127 2.89 -16.83 11.85
C ARG A 127 3.60 -16.71 13.19
N GLY A 128 3.76 -17.83 13.90
CA GLY A 128 4.41 -17.86 15.22
C GLY A 128 3.70 -17.00 16.26
N GLY A 129 2.36 -17.03 16.29
CA GLY A 129 1.54 -16.26 17.24
C GLY A 129 1.49 -14.75 17.00
N ARG A 130 1.97 -14.28 15.84
CA ARG A 130 1.94 -12.86 15.43
C ARG A 130 1.17 -12.72 14.12
N GLN A 131 0.39 -11.65 14.01
CA GLN A 131 -0.32 -11.32 12.77
C GLN A 131 0.66 -11.12 11.61
N LEU A 132 0.46 -11.90 10.56
CA LEU A 132 1.17 -11.80 9.30
C LEU A 132 0.48 -10.75 8.42
N ARG A 133 1.26 -9.84 7.83
CA ARG A 133 0.75 -8.69 7.10
C ARG A 133 1.41 -8.60 5.73
N ALA A 134 0.59 -8.46 4.70
CA ALA A 134 1.03 -8.08 3.36
C ALA A 134 0.94 -6.57 3.24
N VAL A 135 2.04 -5.94 2.85
CA VAL A 135 2.06 -4.50 2.58
C VAL A 135 2.47 -4.22 1.15
N PHE A 136 1.82 -3.22 0.58
CA PHE A 136 2.23 -2.57 -0.65
C PHE A 136 2.53 -1.12 -0.34
N VAL A 137 3.73 -0.68 -0.70
CA VAL A 137 4.15 0.72 -0.56
C VAL A 137 4.46 1.27 -1.94
N GLY A 138 3.88 2.40 -2.31
CA GLY A 138 4.14 3.06 -3.59
C GLY A 138 4.60 4.49 -3.40
N ARG A 139 5.77 4.87 -3.94
CA ARG A 139 6.19 6.28 -3.91
C ARG A 139 5.37 7.08 -4.91
N ILE A 140 4.62 8.07 -4.44
CA ILE A 140 3.73 8.87 -5.28
C ILE A 140 4.58 9.87 -6.08
N PRO A 141 4.55 9.83 -7.43
CA PRO A 141 5.29 10.78 -8.24
C PRO A 141 4.72 12.20 -8.11
N PHE A 142 5.57 13.22 -8.25
CA PHE A 142 5.17 14.63 -8.12
C PHE A 142 4.44 15.20 -9.35
N GLY A 143 4.45 14.50 -10.49
CA GLY A 143 3.83 14.94 -11.74
C GLY A 143 2.73 14.01 -12.21
N MET A 144 1.81 14.51 -13.04
CA MET A 144 0.69 13.73 -13.57
C MET A 144 1.15 12.58 -14.47
N GLY A 145 0.45 11.45 -14.41
CA GLY A 145 0.63 10.33 -15.35
C GLY A 145 1.88 9.45 -15.15
N GLY A 146 2.72 9.71 -14.13
CA GLY A 146 3.84 8.82 -13.80
C GLY A 146 3.37 7.46 -13.26
N ASP A 147 4.14 6.41 -13.51
CA ASP A 147 3.86 5.09 -12.96
C ASP A 147 4.11 5.07 -11.44
N LEU A 148 3.20 4.41 -10.69
CA LEU A 148 3.38 4.18 -9.26
C LEU A 148 4.16 2.88 -9.07
N HIS A 149 5.46 2.98 -8.79
CA HIS A 149 6.25 1.79 -8.47
C HIS A 149 5.90 1.27 -7.08
N LEU A 150 5.41 0.03 -7.02
CA LEU A 150 5.07 -0.67 -5.79
C LEU A 150 6.25 -1.49 -5.26
N TYR A 151 6.40 -1.48 -3.94
CA TYR A 151 7.23 -2.38 -3.17
C TYR A 151 6.32 -3.28 -2.35
N TYR A 152 6.68 -4.56 -2.24
CA TYR A 152 5.90 -5.56 -1.52
C TYR A 152 6.72 -6.22 -0.41
N LYS A 153 6.08 -6.42 0.74
CA LYS A 153 6.64 -7.23 1.83
C LYS A 153 5.55 -8.03 2.52
N LEU A 154 5.83 -9.29 2.80
CA LEU A 154 5.04 -10.13 3.69
C LEU A 154 5.81 -10.32 4.99
N ALA A 155 5.34 -9.74 6.08
CA ALA A 155 6.06 -9.81 7.36
C ALA A 155 5.12 -9.72 8.55
N THR A 156 5.62 -10.12 9.72
CA THR A 156 5.00 -9.74 10.98
C THR A 156 5.49 -8.31 11.33
N PRO A 157 4.60 -7.41 11.77
CA PRO A 157 4.99 -6.04 12.08
C PRO A 157 5.99 -6.02 13.23
N PRO A 158 6.94 -5.08 13.28
CA PRO A 158 7.89 -4.98 14.38
C PRO A 158 7.17 -4.92 15.73
N PRO A 159 7.80 -5.40 16.83
CA PRO A 159 7.23 -5.24 18.16
C PRO A 159 6.99 -3.75 18.41
N ALA A 160 5.88 -3.41 19.08
CA ALA A 160 5.61 -2.03 19.46
C ALA A 160 6.78 -1.55 20.32
N THR A 161 7.38 -0.42 19.95
CA THR A 161 8.35 0.26 20.81
C THR A 161 7.58 0.85 21.97
N THR A 162 7.51 0.11 23.08
CA THR A 162 7.16 0.68 24.37
C THR A 162 8.31 1.61 24.73
N ASP A 163 8.15 2.91 24.50
CA ASP A 163 9.09 3.89 25.05
C ASP A 163 9.05 3.73 26.58
N PRO A 164 10.15 3.39 27.27
CA PRO A 164 10.14 3.40 28.71
C PRO A 164 9.92 4.85 29.15
N ALA A 165 8.76 5.10 29.76
CA ALA A 165 8.47 6.36 30.43
C ALA A 165 9.67 6.77 31.29
N ARG A 166 10.24 7.93 30.99
CA ARG A 166 11.31 8.55 31.77
C ARG A 166 10.73 9.62 32.68
#